data_AF-A0AAW2NNJ8-F1
#
_entry.id   AF-A0AAW2NNJ8-F1
#
_cell.length_a   1.000
_cell.length_b   1.000
_cell.length_c   1.000
_cell.angle_alpha   90.00
_cell.angle_beta   90.00
_cell.angle_gamma   90.00
#
_symmetry.space_group_name_H-M   'P 1'
#
loop_
_entity.id
_entity.type
_entity.pdbx_description
1 polymer ?
#
loop_
_entity_poly.entity_id
_entity_poly.type
_entity_poly.pdbx_seq_one_letter_code
_entity_poly.pdbx_strand_id
1 'polypeptide(L)'
;MGTFVGGEGVRTEQSLPNVEKTIGAVAEISEDEAEDRLQETIQEKFAVFGEKEHQAIDILLAEIDIYELFSFKHCKGRKVKLALCEELDERMQDLKNELQAFEGEEYDESHKRKAMEALKRMENWNLFSDIHEDFQNYTVARDTFLSHLGAKLWGSLRHIISPSLADGAFHYYETISFQLFFITQEKVRHIKQLPIDLKSLMDGLSSLVLPSQKVQFSPHMLPLSEDPALAMAFSVARRAAAVPLLLVNGTYRKTVRSYLDSSILQHQLQRLNDHASLKGSHAHSRSTLEVPIFWFIHGDALLVDKHYQAKALSDMVIVVQSEPSSWESHLQCNGQSLLWDLRRPTKAALAAVSEHLAGLLPLHLVYSQAHETAIEDWIWSVGCNPLSVTSQGWHISQFQYDTIARSYILTTLEESIQVVNSAIHLLVMERTCILSCGLCRS
;
A
#
# COMPACT_ATOMS: atom_id res chain seq x y z
N MET A 1 17.31 -18.36 6.54
CA MET A 1 16.72 -18.67 7.87
C MET A 1 15.81 -17.52 8.23
N GLY A 2 14.49 -17.72 8.14
CA GLY A 2 13.51 -16.68 8.44
C GLY A 2 13.41 -16.49 9.95
N THR A 3 13.82 -15.34 10.45
CA THR A 3 13.53 -14.91 11.81
C THR A 3 12.04 -14.63 11.91
N PHE A 4 11.28 -15.59 12.46
CA PHE A 4 9.95 -15.29 13.01
C PHE A 4 10.16 -14.31 14.14
N VAL A 5 9.77 -13.06 13.92
CA VAL A 5 9.71 -12.07 15.00
C VAL A 5 8.47 -12.43 15.81
N GLY A 6 8.68 -13.19 16.89
CA GLY A 6 7.68 -13.48 17.89
C GLY A 6 7.43 -12.22 18.73
N GLY A 7 6.20 -11.73 18.70
CA GLY A 7 5.73 -10.63 19.52
C GLY A 7 4.28 -10.31 19.18
N GLU A 8 3.47 -9.98 20.19
CA GLU A 8 2.08 -9.52 20.06
C GLU A 8 2.03 -8.11 19.45
N GLY A 9 2.42 -7.99 18.19
CA GLY A 9 2.49 -6.73 17.45
C GLY A 9 1.75 -6.87 16.14
N VAL A 10 0.62 -6.16 16.00
CA VAL A 10 -0.30 -6.15 14.84
C VAL A 10 -0.71 -7.55 14.34
N ARG A 11 -0.45 -8.57 15.15
CA ARG A 11 -0.98 -9.91 15.03
C ARG A 11 -1.76 -10.21 16.29
N THR A 12 -3.05 -9.90 16.27
CA THR A 12 -3.99 -10.58 17.18
C THR A 12 -4.16 -12.02 16.69
N GLU A 13 -4.68 -12.92 17.53
CA GLU A 13 -5.12 -14.26 17.12
C GLU A 13 -6.05 -14.26 15.88
N GLN A 14 -6.58 -13.10 15.46
CA GLN A 14 -7.41 -12.91 14.27
C GLN A 14 -6.60 -12.75 12.97
N SER A 15 -5.30 -12.47 13.03
CA SER A 15 -4.45 -12.16 11.87
C SER A 15 -3.79 -13.40 11.23
N LEU A 16 -3.66 -14.46 12.02
CA LEU A 16 -3.39 -15.81 11.54
C LEU A 16 -4.75 -16.48 11.33
N PRO A 17 -4.91 -17.34 10.31
CA PRO A 17 -6.11 -18.15 10.19
C PRO A 17 -6.20 -19.03 11.44
N ASN A 18 -6.98 -18.58 12.42
CA ASN A 18 -7.24 -19.33 13.65
C ASN A 18 -8.24 -20.40 13.26
N VAL A 19 -7.74 -21.61 13.09
CA VAL A 19 -8.54 -22.80 12.76
C VAL A 19 -9.74 -22.92 13.70
N GLU A 20 -9.65 -22.60 14.99
CA GLU A 20 -10.79 -22.69 15.91
C GLU A 20 -11.85 -21.58 15.72
N LYS A 21 -11.45 -20.37 15.30
CA LYS A 21 -12.40 -19.26 15.00
C LYS A 21 -12.94 -19.31 13.56
N THR A 22 -12.10 -19.67 12.59
CA THR A 22 -12.41 -19.68 11.15
C THR A 22 -13.00 -21.01 10.70
N ILE A 23 -12.59 -22.11 11.34
CA ILE A 23 -13.13 -23.48 11.17
C ILE A 23 -13.91 -23.84 12.44
N GLY A 24 -14.62 -22.86 13.01
CA GLY A 24 -15.54 -23.03 14.15
C GLY A 24 -16.14 -24.42 14.06
N ALA A 25 -15.78 -25.22 15.07
CA ALA A 25 -15.69 -26.67 14.98
C ALA A 25 -16.76 -27.25 14.06
N VAL A 26 -16.39 -28.26 13.26
CA VAL A 26 -17.34 -29.28 12.79
C VAL A 26 -17.84 -30.08 14.01
N ALA A 27 -18.21 -29.40 15.08
CA ALA A 27 -19.09 -29.88 16.12
C ALA A 27 -20.49 -29.50 15.64
N GLU A 28 -21.39 -30.46 15.71
CA GLU A 28 -22.81 -30.23 15.53
C GLU A 28 -23.22 -29.12 16.52
N ILE A 29 -23.44 -27.92 16.00
CA ILE A 29 -23.91 -26.78 16.81
C ILE A 29 -25.27 -27.16 17.41
N SER A 30 -25.48 -26.80 18.67
CA SER A 30 -26.78 -26.91 19.34
C SER A 30 -27.79 -25.98 18.67
N GLU A 31 -29.08 -26.19 18.92
CA GLU A 31 -30.14 -25.34 18.38
C GLU A 31 -29.94 -23.87 18.78
N ASP A 32 -29.62 -23.60 20.05
CA ASP A 32 -29.38 -22.24 20.55
C ASP A 32 -28.20 -21.55 19.83
N GLU A 33 -27.10 -22.27 19.56
CA GLU A 33 -25.93 -21.70 18.85
C GLU A 33 -26.21 -21.50 17.35
N ALA A 34 -27.11 -22.30 16.78
CA ALA A 34 -27.55 -22.17 15.39
C ALA A 34 -28.43 -20.93 15.19
N GLU A 35 -29.32 -20.65 16.14
CA GLU A 35 -30.19 -19.47 16.13
C GLU A 35 -29.37 -18.17 16.28
N ASP A 36 -28.45 -18.13 17.26
CA ASP A 36 -27.56 -16.98 17.48
C ASP A 36 -26.73 -16.66 16.22
N ARG A 37 -26.19 -17.68 15.55
CA ARG A 37 -25.38 -17.51 14.31
C ARG A 37 -26.21 -17.06 13.12
N LEU A 38 -27.44 -17.56 12.99
CA LEU A 38 -28.35 -17.10 11.94
C LEU A 38 -28.66 -15.61 12.16
N GLN A 39 -28.96 -15.22 13.40
CA GLN A 39 -29.27 -13.84 13.74
C GLN A 39 -28.07 -12.89 13.55
N GLU A 40 -26.85 -13.32 13.89
CA GLU A 40 -25.63 -12.56 13.63
C GLU A 40 -25.38 -12.36 12.12
N THR A 41 -25.54 -13.43 11.32
CA THR A 41 -25.37 -13.37 9.86
C THR A 41 -26.39 -12.43 9.21
N ILE A 42 -27.64 -12.47 9.68
CA ILE A 42 -28.70 -11.53 9.28
C ILE A 42 -28.27 -10.11 9.65
N GLN A 43 -27.88 -9.85 10.89
CA GLN A 43 -27.47 -8.50 11.32
C GLN A 43 -26.28 -7.96 10.51
N GLU A 44 -25.25 -8.76 10.24
CA GLU A 44 -24.07 -8.34 9.47
C GLU A 44 -24.41 -8.02 8.01
N LYS A 45 -25.17 -8.91 7.35
CA LYS A 45 -25.58 -8.71 5.95
C LYS A 45 -26.56 -7.55 5.81
N PHE A 46 -27.49 -7.39 6.76
CA PHE A 46 -28.47 -6.33 6.72
C PHE A 46 -27.97 -4.98 7.24
N ALA A 47 -26.86 -4.93 7.99
CA ALA A 47 -26.18 -3.69 8.34
C ALA A 47 -25.64 -2.93 7.12
N VAL A 48 -25.32 -3.64 6.02
CA VAL A 48 -24.86 -3.04 4.75
C VAL A 48 -25.99 -2.26 4.04
N PHE A 49 -27.25 -2.57 4.34
CA PHE A 49 -28.43 -1.88 3.79
C PHE A 49 -28.80 -0.60 4.56
N GLY A 50 -27.92 -0.07 5.42
CA GLY A 50 -28.11 1.19 6.14
C GLY A 50 -28.03 2.44 5.26
N GLU A 51 -28.98 3.37 5.46
CA GLU A 51 -29.14 4.73 4.91
C GLU A 51 -29.64 4.90 3.46
N LYS A 52 -29.84 3.85 2.66
CA LYS A 52 -30.46 3.97 1.32
C LYS A 52 -31.82 3.26 1.27
N GLU A 53 -32.77 3.83 0.52
CA GLU A 53 -34.02 3.15 0.16
C GLU A 53 -33.68 1.95 -0.74
N HIS A 54 -33.52 0.78 -0.14
CA HIS A 54 -33.36 -0.46 -0.88
C HIS A 54 -34.72 -0.96 -1.36
N GLN A 55 -34.76 -1.46 -2.60
CA GLN A 55 -35.99 -1.97 -3.20
C GLN A 55 -36.37 -3.28 -2.49
N ALA A 56 -37.66 -3.48 -2.20
CA ALA A 56 -38.16 -4.65 -1.45
C ALA A 56 -37.65 -5.99 -2.02
N ILE A 57 -37.53 -6.10 -3.34
CA ILE A 57 -37.02 -7.29 -4.00
C ILE A 57 -35.54 -7.59 -3.69
N ASP A 58 -34.70 -6.57 -3.49
CA ASP A 58 -33.28 -6.77 -3.18
C ASP A 58 -33.11 -7.27 -1.73
N ILE A 59 -34.03 -6.90 -0.83
CA ILE A 59 -34.09 -7.40 0.55
C ILE A 59 -34.48 -8.89 0.55
N LEU A 60 -35.52 -9.26 -0.20
CA LEU A 60 -35.96 -10.66 -0.33
C LEU A 60 -34.86 -11.55 -0.93
N LEU A 61 -34.15 -11.06 -1.95
CA LEU A 61 -33.01 -11.79 -2.52
C LEU A 61 -31.88 -12.00 -1.52
N ALA A 62 -31.56 -10.98 -0.71
CA ALA A 62 -30.53 -11.09 0.32
C ALA A 62 -30.93 -12.10 1.41
N GLU A 63 -32.22 -12.14 1.77
CA GLU A 63 -32.76 -13.12 2.72
C GLU A 63 -32.67 -14.56 2.18
N ILE A 64 -33.03 -14.77 0.91
CA ILE A 64 -32.87 -16.07 0.24
C ILE A 64 -31.41 -16.51 0.27
N ASP A 65 -30.47 -15.63 -0.09
CA ASP A 65 -29.04 -15.96 -0.07
C ASP A 65 -28.53 -16.36 1.33
N ILE A 66 -29.03 -15.71 2.40
CA ILE A 66 -28.69 -16.05 3.78
C ILE A 66 -29.21 -17.44 4.15
N TYR A 67 -30.49 -17.71 3.87
CA TYR A 67 -31.12 -18.99 4.17
C TYR A 67 -30.51 -20.14 3.37
N GLU A 68 -30.15 -19.92 2.10
CA GLU A 68 -29.45 -20.93 1.32
C GLU A 68 -28.05 -21.24 1.86
N LEU A 69 -27.28 -20.20 2.20
CA LEU A 69 -25.95 -20.39 2.77
C LEU A 69 -26.01 -21.12 4.11
N PHE A 70 -26.98 -20.75 4.96
CA PHE A 70 -27.17 -21.36 6.26
C PHE A 70 -27.61 -22.82 6.14
N SER A 71 -28.61 -23.12 5.30
CA SER A 71 -29.13 -24.47 5.13
C SER A 71 -28.09 -25.41 4.52
N PHE A 72 -27.28 -24.91 3.57
CA PHE A 72 -26.16 -25.63 3.00
C PHE A 72 -25.11 -25.99 4.06
N LYS A 73 -24.80 -25.05 4.95
CA LYS A 73 -23.77 -25.23 5.98
C LYS A 73 -24.22 -26.07 7.17
N HIS A 74 -25.49 -25.95 7.56
CA HIS A 74 -25.97 -26.45 8.85
C HIS A 74 -27.11 -27.46 8.78
N CYS A 75 -27.80 -27.62 7.66
CA CYS A 75 -28.97 -28.51 7.58
C CYS A 75 -28.75 -29.71 6.65
N LYS A 76 -28.10 -29.51 5.49
CA LYS A 76 -27.82 -30.59 4.53
C LYS A 76 -26.80 -31.60 5.10
N GLY A 77 -27.13 -32.90 5.03
CA GLY A 77 -26.23 -33.99 5.41
C GLY A 77 -26.15 -34.31 6.91
N ARG A 78 -26.98 -33.69 7.77
CA ARG A 78 -27.05 -34.05 9.19
C ARG A 78 -27.80 -35.36 9.43
N LYS A 79 -27.35 -36.11 10.44
CA LYS A 79 -28.04 -37.32 10.94
C LYS A 79 -29.22 -36.99 11.85
N VAL A 80 -29.16 -35.86 12.55
CA VAL A 80 -30.22 -35.36 13.44
C VAL A 80 -30.72 -34.04 12.87
N LYS A 81 -32.04 -33.95 12.64
CA LYS A 81 -32.69 -32.73 12.13
C LYS A 81 -32.76 -31.70 13.26
N LEU A 82 -32.36 -30.46 12.97
CA LEU A 82 -32.63 -29.31 13.85
C LEU A 82 -34.04 -28.79 13.57
N ALA A 83 -34.78 -28.38 14.59
CA ALA A 83 -36.09 -27.74 14.41
C ALA A 83 -35.97 -26.46 13.56
N LEU A 84 -34.88 -25.70 13.73
CA LEU A 84 -34.59 -24.50 12.94
C LEU A 84 -34.49 -24.77 11.43
N CYS A 85 -34.05 -25.97 11.02
CA CYS A 85 -33.98 -26.32 9.61
C CYS A 85 -35.37 -26.55 8.99
N GLU A 86 -36.34 -27.01 9.79
CA GLU A 86 -37.73 -27.15 9.37
C GLU A 86 -38.39 -25.76 9.30
N GLU A 87 -38.12 -24.88 10.27
CA GLU A 87 -38.58 -23.49 10.24
C GLU A 87 -38.03 -22.71 9.03
N LEU A 88 -36.75 -22.93 8.67
CA LEU A 88 -36.17 -22.31 7.48
C LEU A 88 -36.83 -22.79 6.17
N ASP A 89 -37.29 -24.04 6.13
CA ASP A 89 -38.04 -24.57 4.98
C ASP A 89 -39.41 -23.89 4.87
N GLU A 90 -40.09 -23.68 6.00
CA GLU A 90 -41.34 -22.93 6.07
C GLU A 90 -41.15 -21.47 5.63
N ARG A 91 -40.13 -20.77 6.15
CA ARG A 91 -39.82 -19.38 5.76
C ARG A 91 -39.43 -19.26 4.28
N MET A 92 -38.73 -20.26 3.73
CA MET A 92 -38.43 -20.30 2.30
C MET A 92 -39.70 -20.43 1.46
N GLN A 93 -40.68 -21.17 1.95
CA GLN A 93 -41.99 -21.30 1.30
C GLN A 93 -42.80 -20.00 1.36
N ASP A 94 -42.71 -19.25 2.46
CA ASP A 94 -43.32 -17.93 2.60
C ASP A 94 -42.70 -16.93 1.61
N LEU A 95 -41.37 -16.88 1.52
CA LEU A 95 -40.66 -16.06 0.52
C LEU A 95 -41.05 -16.42 -0.91
N LYS A 96 -41.35 -17.70 -1.18
CA LYS A 96 -41.81 -18.15 -2.50
C LYS A 96 -43.17 -17.53 -2.84
N ASN A 97 -44.07 -17.52 -1.88
CA ASN A 97 -45.40 -16.94 -2.03
C ASN A 97 -45.30 -15.41 -2.23
N GLU A 98 -44.41 -14.74 -1.49
CA GLU A 98 -44.15 -13.30 -1.66
C GLU A 98 -43.55 -12.98 -3.03
N LEU A 99 -42.60 -13.78 -3.52
CA LEU A 99 -42.02 -13.60 -4.87
C LEU A 99 -43.03 -13.87 -5.99
N GLN A 100 -43.97 -14.78 -5.80
CA GLN A 100 -45.08 -15.01 -6.76
C GLN A 100 -46.05 -13.83 -6.82
N ALA A 101 -46.19 -13.04 -5.75
CA ALA A 101 -47.02 -11.83 -5.77
C ALA A 101 -46.48 -10.76 -6.74
N PHE A 102 -45.17 -10.72 -6.97
CA PHE A 102 -44.54 -9.84 -7.97
C PHE A 102 -44.88 -10.19 -9.42
N GLU A 103 -45.47 -11.36 -9.68
CA GLU A 103 -45.96 -11.77 -11.00
C GLU A 103 -47.29 -11.07 -11.38
N GLY A 104 -48.08 -10.66 -10.38
CA GLY A 104 -49.43 -10.11 -10.55
C GLY A 104 -49.56 -8.58 -10.56
N GLU A 105 -48.54 -7.84 -10.12
CA GLU A 105 -48.62 -6.38 -9.91
C GLU A 105 -47.86 -5.55 -10.99
N GLU A 106 -48.18 -4.24 -11.09
CA GLU A 106 -47.56 -3.25 -11.98
C GLU A 106 -46.11 -2.90 -11.58
N TYR A 107 -45.26 -3.91 -11.38
CA TYR A 107 -43.83 -3.72 -11.11
C TYR A 107 -42.99 -3.59 -12.38
N ASP A 108 -41.84 -2.93 -12.25
CA ASP A 108 -40.84 -2.77 -13.31
C ASP A 108 -40.42 -4.13 -13.90
N GLU A 109 -40.21 -4.18 -15.21
CA GLU A 109 -39.73 -5.37 -15.94
C GLU A 109 -38.44 -5.99 -15.33
N SER A 110 -37.60 -5.15 -14.70
CA SER A 110 -36.41 -5.61 -13.98
C SER A 110 -36.75 -6.40 -12.71
N HIS A 111 -37.81 -6.05 -11.99
CA HIS A 111 -38.23 -6.75 -10.78
C HIS A 111 -38.84 -8.10 -11.12
N LYS A 112 -39.68 -8.15 -12.15
CA LYS A 112 -40.25 -9.40 -12.67
C LYS A 112 -39.16 -10.39 -13.10
N ARG A 113 -38.11 -9.91 -13.75
CA ARG A 113 -36.96 -10.75 -14.14
C ARG A 113 -36.22 -11.32 -12.92
N LYS A 114 -35.91 -10.49 -11.93
CA LYS A 114 -35.24 -10.91 -10.68
C LYS A 114 -36.10 -11.91 -9.90
N ALA A 115 -37.41 -11.68 -9.81
CA ALA A 115 -38.34 -12.57 -9.13
C ALA A 115 -38.44 -13.94 -9.83
N MET A 116 -38.54 -13.97 -11.16
CA MET A 116 -38.54 -15.23 -11.93
C MET A 116 -37.23 -16.02 -11.77
N GLU A 117 -36.08 -15.34 -11.75
CA GLU A 117 -34.79 -15.99 -11.53
C GLU A 117 -34.69 -16.60 -10.13
N ALA A 118 -35.17 -15.88 -9.11
CA ALA A 118 -35.25 -16.38 -7.74
C ALA A 118 -36.21 -17.57 -7.61
N LEU A 119 -37.40 -17.50 -8.19
CA LEU A 119 -38.37 -18.61 -8.17
C LEU A 119 -37.79 -19.88 -8.82
N LYS A 120 -37.06 -19.74 -9.93
CA LYS A 120 -36.36 -20.86 -10.58
C LYS A 120 -35.25 -21.44 -9.71
N ARG A 121 -34.55 -20.61 -8.93
CA ARG A 121 -33.55 -21.07 -7.94
C ARG A 121 -34.23 -21.86 -6.81
N MET A 122 -35.38 -21.40 -6.35
CA MET A 122 -36.18 -22.03 -5.29
C MET A 122 -36.87 -23.32 -5.74
N GLU A 123 -37.10 -23.56 -7.03
CA GLU A 123 -37.59 -24.87 -7.51
C GLU A 123 -36.60 -26.01 -7.22
N ASN A 124 -35.31 -25.68 -7.13
CA ASN A 124 -34.24 -26.62 -6.78
C ASN A 124 -34.01 -26.71 -5.26
N TRP A 125 -34.80 -25.99 -4.45
CA TRP A 125 -34.73 -26.05 -3.01
C TRP A 125 -35.30 -27.38 -2.53
N ASN A 126 -34.41 -28.26 -2.09
CA ASN A 126 -34.78 -29.47 -1.37
C ASN A 126 -33.78 -29.70 -0.24
N LEU A 127 -34.26 -29.56 0.99
CA LEU A 127 -33.43 -29.69 2.18
C LEU A 127 -33.26 -31.16 2.60
N PHE A 128 -34.21 -32.03 2.24
CA PHE A 128 -34.35 -33.39 2.76
C PHE A 128 -34.36 -34.47 1.67
N SER A 129 -33.80 -34.22 0.49
CA SER A 129 -33.74 -35.24 -0.57
C SER A 129 -32.88 -36.44 -0.14
N ASP A 130 -33.46 -37.64 -0.18
CA ASP A 130 -32.79 -38.94 0.09
C ASP A 130 -31.78 -39.36 -0.99
N ILE A 131 -31.53 -38.51 -1.99
CA ILE A 131 -30.56 -38.78 -3.04
C ILE A 131 -29.18 -38.48 -2.44
N HIS A 132 -28.40 -39.53 -2.19
CA HIS A 132 -26.94 -39.42 -2.10
C HIS A 132 -26.41 -38.91 -3.44
N GLU A 133 -26.60 -37.63 -3.74
CA GLU A 133 -25.67 -36.95 -4.61
C GLU A 133 -24.32 -37.04 -3.92
N ASP A 134 -23.27 -37.39 -4.68
CA ASP A 134 -21.89 -37.27 -4.26
C ASP A 134 -21.60 -35.79 -4.04
N PHE A 135 -22.11 -35.23 -2.94
CA PHE A 135 -21.67 -33.96 -2.40
C PHE A 135 -20.21 -34.21 -2.07
N GLN A 136 -19.33 -33.82 -3.00
CA GLN A 136 -17.93 -33.66 -2.66
C GLN A 136 -17.94 -32.78 -1.42
N ASN A 137 -17.45 -33.33 -0.31
CA ASN A 137 -17.35 -32.69 0.99
C ASN A 137 -16.38 -31.49 0.89
N TYR A 138 -16.73 -30.49 0.11
CA TYR A 138 -16.21 -29.15 0.16
C TYR A 138 -16.88 -28.54 1.37
N THR A 139 -16.31 -28.84 2.54
CA THR A 139 -16.70 -28.14 3.75
C THR A 139 -16.40 -26.65 3.50
N VAL A 140 -17.30 -25.75 3.91
CA VAL A 140 -17.05 -24.29 3.89
C VAL A 140 -15.69 -23.98 4.52
N ALA A 141 -15.27 -24.77 5.51
CA ALA A 141 -13.93 -24.74 6.10
C ALA A 141 -12.79 -24.94 5.10
N ARG A 142 -12.92 -25.89 4.15
CA ARG A 142 -11.95 -26.11 3.09
C ARG A 142 -11.88 -24.90 2.15
N ASP A 143 -13.02 -24.36 1.74
CA ASP A 143 -13.03 -23.23 0.80
C ASP A 143 -12.53 -21.94 1.44
N THR A 144 -12.89 -21.68 2.70
CA THR A 144 -12.35 -20.57 3.49
C THR A 144 -10.85 -20.73 3.73
N PHE A 145 -10.38 -21.95 4.01
CA PHE A 145 -8.94 -22.20 4.14
C PHE A 145 -8.21 -21.97 2.81
N LEU A 146 -8.73 -22.50 1.69
CA LEU A 146 -8.14 -22.34 0.37
C LEU A 146 -8.15 -20.88 -0.10
N SER A 147 -9.19 -20.11 0.22
CA SER A 147 -9.26 -18.67 -0.10
C SER A 147 -8.22 -17.88 0.69
N HIS A 148 -8.09 -18.13 2.00
CA HIS A 148 -7.04 -17.50 2.81
C HIS A 148 -5.64 -17.91 2.38
N LEU A 149 -5.41 -19.20 2.08
CA LEU A 149 -4.14 -19.69 1.58
C LEU A 149 -3.81 -19.04 0.23
N GLY A 150 -4.75 -19.01 -0.70
CA GLY A 150 -4.63 -18.35 -2.00
C GLY A 150 -4.30 -16.86 -1.85
N ALA A 151 -4.99 -16.15 -0.96
CA ALA A 151 -4.74 -14.74 -0.68
C ALA A 151 -3.33 -14.50 -0.11
N LYS A 152 -2.87 -15.35 0.84
CA LYS A 152 -1.50 -15.24 1.40
C LYS A 152 -0.42 -15.60 0.39
N LEU A 153 -0.64 -16.63 -0.43
CA LEU A 153 0.27 -17.00 -1.51
C LEU A 153 0.36 -15.91 -2.57
N TRP A 154 -0.77 -15.34 -2.99
CA TRP A 154 -0.81 -14.21 -3.92
C TRP A 154 -0.11 -12.98 -3.36
N GLY A 155 -0.40 -12.62 -2.11
CA GLY A 155 0.28 -11.51 -1.42
C GLY A 155 1.79 -11.70 -1.35
N SER A 156 2.25 -12.92 -1.05
CA SER A 156 3.66 -13.27 -1.00
C SER A 156 4.33 -13.25 -2.37
N LEU A 157 3.67 -13.83 -3.37
CA LEU A 157 4.15 -13.86 -4.75
C LEU A 157 4.31 -12.44 -5.28
N ARG A 158 3.30 -11.60 -5.05
CA ARG A 158 3.33 -10.20 -5.42
C ARG A 158 4.49 -9.48 -4.76
N HIS A 159 4.68 -9.64 -3.46
CA HIS A 159 5.78 -8.95 -2.76
C HIS A 159 7.16 -9.37 -3.27
N ILE A 160 7.36 -10.65 -3.62
CA ILE A 160 8.66 -11.18 -4.09
C ILE A 160 8.91 -10.93 -5.59
N ILE A 161 7.87 -10.99 -6.42
CA ILE A 161 8.01 -10.91 -7.88
C ILE A 161 7.75 -9.50 -8.41
N SER A 162 6.75 -8.81 -7.89
CA SER A 162 6.30 -7.51 -8.38
C SER A 162 5.91 -6.60 -7.21
N PRO A 163 6.90 -6.21 -6.36
CA PRO A 163 6.64 -5.25 -5.30
C PRO A 163 6.07 -3.96 -5.89
N SER A 164 5.27 -3.25 -5.08
CA SER A 164 4.70 -1.98 -5.52
C SER A 164 5.81 -0.93 -5.58
N LEU A 165 5.82 -0.14 -6.65
CA LEU A 165 6.77 0.94 -6.88
C LEU A 165 6.05 2.28 -6.87
N ALA A 166 6.81 3.35 -6.61
CA ALA A 166 6.32 4.71 -6.72
C ALA A 166 5.94 5.01 -8.18
N ASP A 167 4.97 5.91 -8.34
CA ASP A 167 4.64 6.45 -9.66
C ASP A 167 5.78 7.37 -10.13
N GLY A 168 6.28 7.15 -11.34
CA GLY A 168 7.40 7.90 -11.89
C GLY A 168 8.22 7.11 -12.92
N ALA A 169 8.98 7.85 -13.73
CA ALA A 169 9.90 7.28 -14.71
C ALA A 169 11.31 7.18 -14.10
N PHE A 170 11.78 5.96 -13.86
CA PHE A 170 13.09 5.68 -13.30
C PHE A 170 14.01 5.14 -14.39
N HIS A 171 14.84 6.00 -14.96
CA HIS A 171 15.73 5.61 -16.05
C HIS A 171 17.08 5.08 -15.57
N TYR A 172 17.66 4.18 -16.37
CA TYR A 172 19.05 3.78 -16.20
C TYR A 172 19.99 4.89 -16.68
N TYR A 173 20.92 5.30 -15.81
CA TYR A 173 22.04 6.16 -16.15
C TYR A 173 23.37 5.46 -15.88
N GLU A 174 24.40 5.70 -16.70
CA GLU A 174 25.71 5.06 -16.54
C GLU A 174 26.47 5.56 -15.31
N THR A 175 26.30 6.83 -14.97
CA THR A 175 26.94 7.45 -13.79
C THR A 175 25.88 8.11 -12.93
N ILE A 176 25.91 7.84 -11.63
CA ILE A 176 25.06 8.49 -10.63
C ILE A 176 25.95 9.41 -9.78
N SER A 177 25.64 10.70 -9.79
CA SER A 177 26.36 11.73 -9.05
C SER A 177 25.51 12.22 -7.87
N PHE A 178 25.87 11.79 -6.66
CA PHE A 178 25.22 12.24 -5.43
C PHE A 178 25.79 13.60 -5.00
N GLN A 179 24.96 14.64 -5.05
CA GLN A 179 25.28 15.99 -4.58
C GLN A 179 24.77 16.14 -3.14
N LEU A 180 25.67 16.08 -2.16
CA LEU A 180 25.33 16.10 -0.73
C LEU A 180 25.43 17.53 -0.20
N PHE A 181 24.31 18.21 0.02
CA PHE A 181 24.27 19.57 0.57
C PHE A 181 24.00 19.53 2.07
N PHE A 182 25.03 19.72 2.89
CA PHE A 182 24.89 19.78 4.35
C PHE A 182 24.57 21.20 4.80
N ILE A 183 23.39 21.38 5.36
CA ILE A 183 22.84 22.67 5.77
C ILE A 183 22.85 22.77 7.30
N THR A 184 23.61 23.74 7.83
CA THR A 184 23.76 23.96 9.27
C THR A 184 23.29 25.37 9.66
N GLN A 185 22.84 25.57 10.90
CA GLN A 185 22.48 26.90 11.38
C GLN A 185 23.68 27.83 11.49
N GLU A 186 24.78 27.33 12.07
CA GLU A 186 26.01 28.06 12.27
C GLU A 186 27.12 27.59 11.33
N LYS A 187 28.14 28.42 11.17
CA LYS A 187 29.31 28.11 10.35
C LYS A 187 30.18 27.03 11.02
N VAL A 188 30.17 25.84 10.45
CA VAL A 188 31.10 24.75 10.80
C VAL A 188 32.33 24.83 9.90
N ARG A 189 33.53 24.78 10.48
CA ARG A 189 34.79 25.01 9.73
C ARG A 189 35.14 23.85 8.79
N HIS A 190 34.80 22.62 9.15
CA HIS A 190 35.10 21.43 8.35
C HIS A 190 33.98 20.40 8.39
N ILE A 191 33.73 19.75 7.24
CA ILE A 191 32.78 18.63 7.08
C ILE A 191 33.02 17.51 8.11
N LYS A 192 34.29 17.26 8.48
CA LYS A 192 34.66 16.24 9.48
C LYS A 192 34.12 16.51 10.89
N GLN A 193 33.66 17.72 11.18
CA GLN A 193 33.09 18.11 12.46
C GLN A 193 31.58 17.92 12.52
N LEU A 194 30.95 17.55 11.40
CA LEU A 194 29.53 17.25 11.39
C LEU A 194 29.23 15.97 12.19
N PRO A 195 28.08 15.90 12.88
CA PRO A 195 27.63 14.70 13.57
C PRO A 195 27.10 13.64 12.58
N ILE A 196 27.82 13.38 11.49
CA ILE A 196 27.42 12.46 10.42
C ILE A 196 28.55 11.48 10.15
N ASP A 197 28.22 10.20 10.14
CA ASP A 197 29.13 9.17 9.63
C ASP A 197 29.05 9.12 8.10
N LEU A 198 29.87 9.96 7.47
CA LEU A 198 29.93 10.08 6.01
C LEU A 198 30.35 8.78 5.34
N LYS A 199 31.20 7.98 5.99
CA LYS A 199 31.67 6.73 5.40
C LYS A 199 30.52 5.74 5.28
N SER A 200 29.77 5.51 6.35
CA SER A 200 28.62 4.60 6.28
C SER A 200 27.50 5.10 5.38
N LEU A 201 27.31 6.43 5.29
CA LEU A 201 26.37 7.01 4.33
C LEU A 201 26.80 6.75 2.89
N MET A 202 28.05 7.04 2.54
CA MET A 202 28.58 6.82 1.17
C MET A 202 28.59 5.33 0.81
N ASP A 203 28.99 4.46 1.74
CA ASP A 203 28.94 3.01 1.55
C ASP A 203 27.48 2.55 1.32
N GLY A 204 26.53 3.06 2.11
CA GLY A 204 25.10 2.80 1.93
C GLY A 204 24.56 3.28 0.58
N LEU A 205 24.88 4.52 0.16
CA LEU A 205 24.45 5.07 -1.12
C LEU A 205 25.06 4.30 -2.30
N SER A 206 26.32 3.87 -2.20
CA SER A 206 26.94 3.05 -3.24
C SER A 206 26.32 1.66 -3.35
N SER A 207 25.73 1.13 -2.26
CA SER A 207 25.02 -0.14 -2.28
C SER A 207 23.65 -0.12 -3.00
N LEU A 208 23.09 1.08 -3.24
CA LEU A 208 21.84 1.26 -3.98
C LEU A 208 22.02 1.18 -5.51
N VAL A 209 23.26 1.16 -5.98
CA VAL A 209 23.60 1.34 -7.38
C VAL A 209 23.97 0.00 -8.02
N LEU A 210 23.66 -0.19 -9.31
CA LEU A 210 23.99 -1.41 -10.05
C LEU A 210 25.52 -1.51 -10.27
N PRO A 211 26.19 -2.70 -10.27
CA PRO A 211 27.62 -2.82 -10.54
C PRO A 211 28.06 -2.29 -11.90
N SER A 212 27.15 -2.16 -12.86
CA SER A 212 27.43 -1.54 -14.15
C SER A 212 27.47 -0.01 -14.11
N GLN A 213 26.93 0.60 -13.04
CA GLN A 213 26.84 2.04 -12.86
C GLN A 213 28.02 2.55 -12.02
N LYS A 214 28.50 3.76 -12.36
CA LYS A 214 29.58 4.43 -11.62
C LYS A 214 29.00 5.42 -10.64
N VAL A 215 29.57 5.48 -9.44
CA VAL A 215 29.13 6.42 -8.39
C VAL A 215 30.13 7.54 -8.21
N GLN A 216 29.62 8.77 -8.13
CA GLN A 216 30.38 9.96 -7.79
C GLN A 216 29.72 10.67 -6.60
N PHE A 217 30.53 11.26 -5.73
CA PHE A 217 30.06 11.98 -4.55
C PHE A 217 30.64 13.39 -4.54
N SER A 218 29.77 14.39 -4.36
CA SER A 218 30.13 15.81 -4.27
C SER A 218 29.53 16.41 -3.01
N PRO A 219 30.26 16.45 -1.89
CA PRO A 219 29.79 17.06 -0.65
C PRO A 219 30.00 18.57 -0.65
N HIS A 220 28.95 19.31 -0.29
CA HIS A 220 28.89 20.76 -0.17
C HIS A 220 28.41 21.16 1.22
N MET A 221 28.98 22.24 1.75
CA MET A 221 28.59 22.82 3.05
C MET A 221 27.89 24.15 2.81
N LEU A 222 26.67 24.29 3.31
CA LEU A 222 25.84 25.48 3.15
C LEU A 222 25.32 25.95 4.51
N PRO A 223 26.09 26.77 5.25
CA PRO A 223 25.60 27.35 6.50
C PRO A 223 24.53 28.40 6.21
N LEU A 224 23.39 28.32 6.91
CA LEU A 224 22.27 29.27 6.80
C LEU A 224 22.69 30.70 7.17
N SER A 225 23.75 30.87 7.97
CA SER A 225 24.27 32.20 8.32
C SER A 225 24.97 32.93 7.15
N GLU A 226 25.37 32.22 6.10
CA GLU A 226 26.10 32.80 4.96
C GLU A 226 25.18 33.06 3.75
N ASP A 227 24.13 32.26 3.57
CA ASP A 227 23.17 32.41 2.47
C ASP A 227 21.79 32.87 3.01
N PRO A 228 21.46 34.17 2.90
CA PRO A 228 20.18 34.69 3.37
C PRO A 228 18.98 34.15 2.58
N ALA A 229 19.18 33.76 1.32
CA ALA A 229 18.11 33.25 0.48
C ALA A 229 17.76 31.80 0.88
N LEU A 230 18.75 30.97 1.17
CA LEU A 230 18.56 29.64 1.75
C LEU A 230 17.96 29.71 3.15
N ALA A 231 18.40 30.66 3.99
CA ALA A 231 17.82 30.89 5.31
C ALA A 231 16.34 31.29 5.23
N MET A 232 15.98 32.14 4.27
CA MET A 232 14.59 32.50 3.99
C MET A 232 13.79 31.28 3.55
N ALA A 233 14.32 30.47 2.62
CA ALA A 233 13.66 29.26 2.13
C ALA A 233 13.35 28.28 3.29
N PHE A 234 14.34 28.04 4.15
CA PHE A 234 14.17 27.22 5.35
C PHE A 234 13.13 27.79 6.31
N SER A 235 13.18 29.10 6.58
CA SER A 235 12.24 29.74 7.50
C SER A 235 10.80 29.74 6.98
N VAL A 236 10.59 29.88 5.67
CA VAL A 236 9.26 29.87 5.04
C VAL A 236 8.67 28.46 5.00
N ALA A 237 9.52 27.44 4.79
CA ALA A 237 9.09 26.04 4.79
C ALA A 237 8.83 25.48 6.19
N ARG A 238 9.37 26.10 7.25
CA ARG A 238 9.18 25.63 8.63
C ARG A 238 7.75 25.89 9.10
N ARG A 239 7.08 24.83 9.56
CA ARG A 239 5.71 24.84 10.07
C ARG A 239 5.65 24.11 11.41
N ALA A 240 4.56 24.34 12.14
CA ALA A 240 4.23 23.58 13.35
C ALA A 240 2.81 23.05 13.23
N ALA A 241 2.59 21.79 13.60
CA ALA A 241 1.26 21.18 13.62
C ALA A 241 1.05 20.37 14.89
N ALA A 242 -0.17 20.38 15.40
CA ALA A 242 -0.60 19.46 16.44
C ALA A 242 -0.94 18.11 15.81
N VAL A 243 -0.10 17.11 16.06
CA VAL A 243 -0.31 15.74 15.57
C VAL A 243 -0.92 14.90 16.70
N PRO A 244 -2.10 14.29 16.47
CA PRO A 244 -2.66 13.35 17.42
C PRO A 244 -1.84 12.06 17.41
N LEU A 245 -1.55 11.54 18.60
CA LEU A 245 -0.88 10.27 18.84
C LEU A 245 -1.81 9.43 19.71
N LEU A 246 -2.14 8.24 19.24
CA LEU A 246 -2.75 7.22 20.08
C LEU A 246 -1.63 6.61 20.93
N LEU A 247 -1.82 6.52 22.24
CA LEU A 247 -0.90 5.82 23.14
C LEU A 247 -1.31 4.36 23.29
N VAL A 248 -0.38 3.53 23.81
CA VAL A 248 -0.58 2.09 24.04
C VAL A 248 -1.80 1.81 24.93
N ASN A 249 -2.09 2.72 25.87
CA ASN A 249 -3.23 2.64 26.78
C ASN A 249 -4.57 3.07 26.13
N GLY A 250 -4.59 3.34 24.82
CA GLY A 250 -5.76 3.81 24.09
C GLY A 250 -6.12 5.28 24.30
N THR A 251 -5.29 6.05 25.05
CA THR A 251 -5.54 7.48 25.23
C THR A 251 -4.97 8.31 24.09
N TYR A 252 -5.69 9.36 23.71
CA TYR A 252 -5.23 10.31 22.70
C TYR A 252 -4.39 11.42 23.34
N ARG A 253 -3.18 11.61 22.84
CA ARG A 253 -2.33 12.75 23.19
C ARG A 253 -2.07 13.59 21.96
N LYS A 254 -2.23 14.90 22.07
CA LYS A 254 -1.81 15.84 21.03
C LYS A 254 -0.38 16.30 21.30
N THR A 255 0.51 16.12 20.34
CA THR A 255 1.89 16.61 20.41
C THR A 255 2.11 17.67 19.34
N VAL A 256 2.66 18.83 19.71
CA VAL A 256 3.02 19.86 18.74
C VAL A 256 4.38 19.49 18.14
N ARG A 257 4.42 19.33 16.82
CA ARG A 257 5.64 18.96 16.08
C ARG A 257 6.03 20.08 15.13
N SER A 258 7.31 20.45 15.16
CA SER A 258 7.93 21.29 14.14
C SER A 258 8.28 20.42 12.93
N TYR A 259 7.97 20.88 11.73
CA TYR A 259 8.29 20.16 10.50
C TYR A 259 8.63 21.12 9.36
N LEU A 260 9.36 20.62 8.37
CA LEU A 260 9.56 21.25 7.07
C LEU A 260 8.50 20.74 6.11
N ASP A 261 7.79 21.67 5.49
CA ASP A 261 6.92 21.38 4.36
C ASP A 261 7.79 21.15 3.12
N SER A 262 7.82 19.89 2.65
CA SER A 262 8.68 19.48 1.54
C SER A 262 8.33 20.20 0.24
N SER A 263 7.04 20.43 -0.02
CA SER A 263 6.57 21.06 -1.27
C SER A 263 6.96 22.53 -1.36
N ILE A 264 6.80 23.26 -0.25
CA ILE A 264 7.19 24.68 -0.17
C ILE A 264 8.71 24.78 -0.28
N LEU A 265 9.44 23.92 0.43
CA LEU A 265 10.90 23.93 0.40
C LEU A 265 11.45 23.63 -0.99
N GLN A 266 10.90 22.61 -1.67
CA GLN A 266 11.25 22.25 -3.04
C GLN A 266 11.14 23.45 -3.97
N HIS A 267 9.98 24.11 -3.97
CA HIS A 267 9.73 25.27 -4.81
C HIS A 267 10.71 26.42 -4.52
N GLN A 268 11.05 26.67 -3.24
CA GLN A 268 12.05 27.69 -2.92
C GLN A 268 13.46 27.31 -3.37
N LEU A 269 13.88 26.05 -3.15
CA LEU A 269 15.20 25.56 -3.54
C LEU A 269 15.38 25.53 -5.07
N GLN A 270 14.35 25.15 -5.82
CA GLN A 270 14.35 25.20 -7.28
C GLN A 270 14.62 26.62 -7.80
N ARG A 271 13.94 27.62 -7.22
CA ARG A 271 14.17 29.03 -7.57
C ARG A 271 15.59 29.49 -7.27
N LEU A 272 16.21 28.97 -6.21
CA LEU A 272 17.62 29.27 -5.91
C LEU A 272 18.59 28.56 -6.87
N ASN A 273 18.22 27.37 -7.33
CA ASN A 273 19.03 26.57 -8.25
C ASN A 273 19.10 27.19 -9.65
N ASP A 274 18.01 27.79 -10.13
CA ASP A 274 17.96 28.53 -11.41
C ASP A 274 18.96 29.71 -11.46
N HIS A 275 19.38 30.21 -10.29
CA HIS A 275 20.32 31.32 -10.15
C HIS A 275 21.79 30.89 -9.93
N ALA A 276 22.13 29.64 -10.28
CA ALA A 276 23.50 29.10 -10.45
C ALA A 276 24.27 28.63 -9.20
N SER A 277 23.71 28.66 -7.99
CA SER A 277 24.45 28.26 -6.76
C SER A 277 24.31 26.78 -6.34
N LEU A 278 23.32 26.04 -6.86
CA LEU A 278 23.02 24.66 -6.46
C LEU A 278 23.09 23.65 -7.61
N LYS A 279 23.54 24.10 -8.79
CA LYS A 279 23.55 23.28 -10.00
C LYS A 279 24.80 22.40 -10.00
N GLY A 280 24.60 21.09 -10.07
CA GLY A 280 25.71 20.14 -10.15
C GLY A 280 26.51 20.34 -11.43
N SER A 281 27.80 19.97 -11.39
CA SER A 281 28.75 20.14 -12.49
C SER A 281 28.37 19.37 -13.77
N HIS A 282 27.40 18.45 -13.72
CA HIS A 282 27.05 17.49 -14.77
C HIS A 282 25.57 17.53 -15.18
N ALA A 283 24.80 18.57 -14.80
CA ALA A 283 23.38 18.73 -15.10
C ALA A 283 22.95 18.64 -16.59
N HIS A 284 23.92 18.58 -17.52
CA HIS A 284 23.68 18.52 -18.97
C HIS A 284 24.22 17.25 -19.65
N SER A 285 24.79 16.29 -18.91
CA SER A 285 25.25 15.04 -19.50
C SER A 285 24.12 14.02 -19.57
N ARG A 286 23.81 13.54 -20.78
CA ARG A 286 22.73 12.57 -21.04
C ARG A 286 22.95 11.21 -20.36
N SER A 287 24.17 10.90 -19.93
CA SER A 287 24.54 9.63 -19.29
C SER A 287 24.70 9.71 -17.77
N THR A 288 24.52 10.90 -17.18
CA THR A 288 24.70 11.10 -15.74
C THR A 288 23.42 11.57 -15.06
N LEU A 289 23.00 10.87 -14.01
CA LEU A 289 21.94 11.33 -13.12
C LEU A 289 22.55 12.11 -11.96
N GLU A 290 22.12 13.34 -11.75
CA GLU A 290 22.45 14.10 -10.55
C GLU A 290 21.34 13.91 -9.51
N VAL A 291 21.72 13.48 -8.31
CA VAL A 291 20.79 13.28 -7.19
C VAL A 291 21.14 14.28 -6.09
N PRO A 292 20.43 15.44 -6.01
CA PRO A 292 20.65 16.42 -4.97
C PRO A 292 19.98 15.97 -3.66
N ILE A 293 20.81 15.83 -2.62
CA ILE A 293 20.40 15.43 -1.28
C ILE A 293 20.64 16.62 -0.34
N PHE A 294 19.56 17.28 0.07
CA PHE A 294 19.59 18.39 1.01
C PHE A 294 19.44 17.87 2.44
N TRP A 295 20.53 17.95 3.20
CA TRP A 295 20.63 17.43 4.55
C TRP A 295 20.63 18.56 5.58
N PHE A 296 19.48 18.78 6.23
CA PHE A 296 19.30 19.82 7.24
C PHE A 296 19.70 19.29 8.63
N ILE A 297 20.71 19.90 9.23
CA ILE A 297 21.19 19.59 10.58
C ILE A 297 20.69 20.69 11.51
N HIS A 298 19.82 20.32 12.45
CA HIS A 298 19.17 21.26 13.36
C HIS A 298 19.23 20.76 14.80
N GLY A 299 19.36 21.67 15.78
CA GLY A 299 19.36 21.29 17.19
C GLY A 299 18.01 20.75 17.66
N ASP A 300 16.93 21.43 17.27
CA ASP A 300 15.57 21.07 17.69
C ASP A 300 15.02 19.87 16.90
N ALA A 301 14.06 19.16 17.50
CA ALA A 301 13.32 18.09 16.84
C ALA A 301 12.55 18.63 15.63
N LEU A 302 12.96 18.22 14.44
CA LEU A 302 12.40 18.64 13.17
C LEU A 302 12.14 17.40 12.31
N LEU A 303 11.00 17.38 11.65
CA LEU A 303 10.58 16.32 10.74
C LEU A 303 10.30 16.91 9.35
N VAL A 304 10.12 16.06 8.36
CA VAL A 304 9.59 16.40 7.04
C VAL A 304 8.12 15.98 7.01
N ASP A 305 7.24 16.87 6.58
CA ASP A 305 5.79 16.62 6.44
C ASP A 305 5.17 15.92 7.67
N LYS A 306 5.52 16.41 8.86
CA LYS A 306 5.02 15.98 10.20
C LYS A 306 5.45 14.59 10.68
N HIS A 307 5.78 13.66 9.78
CA HIS A 307 5.97 12.24 10.11
C HIS A 307 7.29 11.63 9.64
N TYR A 308 8.00 12.25 8.70
CA TYR A 308 9.16 11.62 8.06
C TYR A 308 10.47 12.26 8.53
N GLN A 309 11.57 11.50 8.51
CA GLN A 309 12.91 12.07 8.69
C GLN A 309 13.54 12.47 7.35
N ALA A 310 13.17 11.76 6.29
CA ALA A 310 13.59 12.04 4.93
C ALA A 310 12.42 11.80 3.97
N LYS A 311 12.42 12.52 2.87
CA LYS A 311 11.40 12.38 1.82
C LYS A 311 12.03 12.52 0.45
N ALA A 312 11.65 11.61 -0.44
CA ALA A 312 11.93 11.70 -1.86
C ALA A 312 10.94 12.68 -2.52
N LEU A 313 11.46 13.57 -3.34
CA LEU A 313 10.68 14.38 -4.26
C LEU A 313 11.08 14.02 -5.69
N SER A 314 10.38 14.59 -6.67
CA SER A 314 10.61 14.29 -8.09
C SER A 314 12.03 14.63 -8.57
N ASP A 315 12.66 15.66 -8.01
CA ASP A 315 13.96 16.18 -8.45
C ASP A 315 15.02 16.27 -7.34
N MET A 316 14.67 15.97 -6.10
CA MET A 316 15.59 16.08 -4.96
C MET A 316 15.17 15.20 -3.78
N VAL A 317 16.09 15.02 -2.84
CA VAL A 317 15.83 14.33 -1.57
C VAL A 317 16.08 15.28 -0.41
N ILE A 318 15.13 15.37 0.52
CA ILE A 318 15.26 16.19 1.73
C ILE A 318 15.46 15.24 2.90
N VAL A 319 16.49 15.49 3.71
CA VAL A 319 16.80 14.76 4.94
C VAL A 319 16.91 15.76 6.09
N VAL A 320 16.34 15.40 7.23
CA VAL A 320 16.44 16.18 8.46
C VAL A 320 17.10 15.35 9.54
N GLN A 321 18.10 15.95 10.18
CA GLN A 321 18.81 15.43 11.33
C GLN A 321 18.60 16.37 12.51
N SER A 322 18.19 15.78 13.65
CA SER A 322 17.95 16.49 14.89
C SER A 322 18.77 15.92 16.05
N GLU A 323 18.95 16.67 17.13
CA GLU A 323 19.72 16.21 18.29
C GLU A 323 19.12 14.99 19.04
N PRO A 324 17.78 14.83 19.21
CA PRO A 324 17.21 13.72 19.96
C PRO A 324 17.46 12.35 19.31
N SER A 325 18.16 11.45 20.01
CA SER A 325 18.42 10.08 19.55
C SER A 325 17.32 9.06 19.86
N SER A 326 16.31 9.48 20.63
CA SER A 326 15.15 8.65 20.97
C SER A 326 13.90 9.53 20.94
N TRP A 327 13.14 9.41 19.86
CA TRP A 327 11.91 10.14 19.64
C TRP A 327 10.73 9.18 19.52
N GLU A 328 9.65 9.45 20.24
CA GLU A 328 8.44 8.64 20.20
C GLU A 328 7.74 8.81 18.83
N SER A 329 7.75 7.75 18.03
CA SER A 329 7.05 7.74 16.75
C SER A 329 5.54 7.56 16.93
N HIS A 330 4.79 7.76 15.85
CA HIS A 330 3.35 7.48 15.81
C HIS A 330 3.04 5.97 15.69
N LEU A 331 4.07 5.14 15.55
CA LEU A 331 3.93 3.70 15.36
C LEU A 331 4.19 2.98 16.67
N GLN A 332 3.47 1.88 16.87
CA GLN A 332 3.61 1.03 18.03
C GLN A 332 3.82 -0.42 17.60
N CYS A 333 4.65 -1.14 18.35
CA CYS A 333 4.91 -2.55 18.15
C CYS A 333 4.93 -3.22 19.53
N ASN A 334 4.24 -4.35 19.69
CA ASN A 334 4.19 -5.11 20.94
C ASN A 334 3.80 -4.27 22.18
N GLY A 335 2.83 -3.37 22.03
CA GLY A 335 2.42 -2.48 23.11
C GLY A 335 3.50 -1.47 23.55
N GLN A 336 4.47 -1.18 22.68
CA GLN A 336 5.50 -0.18 22.92
C GLN A 336 5.60 0.77 21.73
N SER A 337 5.75 2.06 21.99
CA SER A 337 5.99 3.05 20.95
C SER A 337 7.36 2.80 20.30
N LEU A 338 7.40 2.74 18.97
CA LEU A 338 8.64 2.60 18.23
C LEU A 338 9.45 3.89 18.37
N LEU A 339 10.69 3.77 18.80
CA LEU A 339 11.59 4.90 19.00
C LEU A 339 12.42 5.15 17.74
N TRP A 340 12.45 6.41 17.31
CA TRP A 340 13.22 6.88 16.18
C TRP A 340 14.48 7.60 16.64
N ASP A 341 15.62 7.28 16.01
CA ASP A 341 16.86 8.01 16.19
C ASP A 341 16.92 9.17 15.19
N LEU A 342 16.51 10.38 15.62
CA LEU A 342 16.57 11.57 14.75
C LEU A 342 18.02 12.07 14.55
N ARG A 343 18.95 11.61 15.39
CA ARG A 343 20.36 12.00 15.33
C ARG A 343 21.10 11.28 14.22
N ARG A 344 20.64 10.11 13.81
CA ARG A 344 21.22 9.31 12.72
C ARG A 344 20.16 8.89 11.70
N PRO A 345 19.70 9.80 10.84
CA PRO A 345 18.66 9.52 9.85
C PRO A 345 19.19 8.76 8.61
N THR A 346 20.31 8.04 8.70
CA THR A 346 20.92 7.32 7.57
C THR A 346 19.96 6.33 6.94
N LYS A 347 19.19 5.60 7.76
CA LYS A 347 18.18 4.66 7.28
C LYS A 347 17.08 5.35 6.45
N ALA A 348 16.54 6.45 6.97
CA ALA A 348 15.51 7.22 6.29
C ALA A 348 16.05 7.87 5.01
N ALA A 349 17.28 8.38 5.05
CA ALA A 349 17.95 8.93 3.88
C ALA A 349 18.13 7.88 2.78
N LEU A 350 18.58 6.66 3.12
CA LEU A 350 18.71 5.58 2.14
C LEU A 350 17.36 5.14 1.58
N ALA A 351 16.31 5.09 2.40
CA ALA A 351 14.96 4.80 1.93
C ALA A 351 14.48 5.86 0.91
N ALA A 352 14.60 7.15 1.25
CA ALA A 352 14.20 8.24 0.37
C ALA A 352 15.04 8.31 -0.92
N VAL A 353 16.34 8.05 -0.84
CA VAL A 353 17.18 7.98 -2.06
C VAL A 353 16.81 6.78 -2.91
N SER A 354 16.48 5.63 -2.31
CA SER A 354 16.04 4.45 -3.05
C SER A 354 14.69 4.65 -3.76
N GLU A 355 13.79 5.42 -3.15
CA GLU A 355 12.54 5.87 -3.75
C GLU A 355 12.81 6.83 -4.92
N HIS A 356 13.69 7.82 -4.74
CA HIS A 356 14.04 8.77 -5.79
C HIS A 356 14.76 8.12 -6.99
N LEU A 357 15.65 7.16 -6.74
CA LEU A 357 16.43 6.50 -7.80
C LEU A 357 15.61 5.51 -8.62
N ALA A 358 14.78 4.71 -7.97
CA ALA A 358 14.18 3.53 -8.58
C ALA A 358 12.72 3.29 -8.18
N GLY A 359 12.09 4.23 -7.48
CA GLY A 359 10.70 4.11 -7.05
C GLY A 359 10.49 3.07 -5.97
N LEU A 360 11.52 2.70 -5.21
CA LEU A 360 11.35 1.73 -4.13
C LEU A 360 10.50 2.33 -3.00
N LEU A 361 9.36 1.69 -2.73
CA LEU A 361 8.46 2.08 -1.65
C LEU A 361 8.72 1.26 -0.37
N PRO A 362 8.34 1.80 0.81
CA PRO A 362 8.27 1.04 2.03
C PRO A 362 7.52 -0.29 1.85
N LEU A 363 8.05 -1.38 2.41
CA LEU A 363 7.57 -2.74 2.09
C LEU A 363 6.14 -3.04 2.56
N HIS A 364 5.59 -2.24 3.48
CA HIS A 364 4.19 -2.35 3.87
C HIS A 364 3.22 -1.68 2.90
N LEU A 365 3.68 -0.80 2.00
CA LEU A 365 2.78 -0.14 1.07
C LEU A 365 2.55 -1.04 -0.14
N VAL A 366 1.28 -1.38 -0.38
CA VAL A 366 0.86 -2.23 -1.49
C VAL A 366 -0.29 -1.56 -2.24
N TYR A 367 -0.26 -1.56 -3.57
CA TYR A 367 -1.34 -1.00 -4.36
C TYR A 367 -2.51 -2.00 -4.56
N SER A 368 -3.70 -1.75 -4.04
CA SER A 368 -4.83 -2.65 -4.28
C SER A 368 -5.54 -2.29 -5.58
N GLN A 369 -5.43 -3.13 -6.60
CA GLN A 369 -6.13 -2.89 -7.88
C GLN A 369 -7.66 -2.98 -7.73
N ALA A 370 -8.16 -3.85 -6.83
CA ALA A 370 -9.60 -3.98 -6.59
C ALA A 370 -10.22 -2.75 -5.94
N HIS A 371 -9.45 -1.99 -5.14
CA HIS A 371 -9.92 -0.79 -4.45
C HIS A 371 -9.36 0.50 -5.05
N GLU A 372 -8.53 0.38 -6.09
CA GLU A 372 -7.77 1.46 -6.73
C GLU A 372 -6.99 2.35 -5.75
N THR A 373 -6.61 1.81 -4.58
CA THR A 373 -6.02 2.55 -3.47
C THR A 373 -4.77 1.87 -2.93
N ALA A 374 -3.87 2.66 -2.35
CA ALA A 374 -2.76 2.12 -1.58
C ALA A 374 -3.27 1.59 -0.23
N ILE A 375 -2.89 0.35 0.09
CA ILE A 375 -3.20 -0.35 1.33
C ILE A 375 -1.91 -0.65 2.10
N GLU A 376 -2.04 -0.79 3.42
CA GLU A 376 -0.91 -1.14 4.28
C GLU A 376 -0.95 -2.64 4.63
N ASP A 377 0.08 -3.38 4.24
CA ASP A 377 0.35 -4.76 4.64
C ASP A 377 1.65 -4.84 5.45
N TRP A 378 1.51 -4.70 6.77
CA TRP A 378 2.63 -4.70 7.71
C TRP A 378 3.39 -6.03 7.79
N ILE A 379 2.88 -7.13 7.20
CA ILE A 379 3.55 -8.44 7.18
C ILE A 379 4.97 -8.35 6.61
N TRP A 380 5.17 -7.46 5.62
CA TRP A 380 6.43 -7.32 4.89
C TRP A 380 7.33 -6.19 5.41
N SER A 381 6.87 -5.40 6.38
CA SER A 381 7.69 -4.36 7.02
C SER A 381 8.63 -4.95 8.06
N VAL A 382 9.44 -5.92 7.65
CA VAL A 382 10.36 -6.69 8.50
C VAL A 382 11.74 -6.79 7.87
N GLY A 383 12.73 -7.19 8.67
CA GLY A 383 14.09 -7.44 8.20
C GLY A 383 14.98 -6.19 8.19
N CYS A 384 16.28 -6.41 7.99
CA CYS A 384 17.36 -5.44 8.20
C CYS A 384 17.62 -4.59 6.94
N ASN A 385 16.63 -3.82 6.50
CA ASN A 385 16.69 -3.02 5.27
C ASN A 385 16.05 -1.63 5.45
N PRO A 386 16.39 -0.62 4.62
CA PRO A 386 15.96 0.76 4.88
C PRO A 386 14.45 0.99 4.71
N LEU A 387 13.77 0.15 3.93
CA LEU A 387 12.33 0.25 3.62
C LEU A 387 11.45 -0.46 4.67
N SER A 388 12.05 -1.23 5.58
CA SER A 388 11.38 -1.84 6.72
C SER A 388 11.22 -0.81 7.82
N VAL A 389 10.02 -0.61 8.34
CA VAL A 389 9.79 0.40 9.40
C VAL A 389 10.10 -0.15 10.78
N THR A 390 9.92 -1.46 11.00
CA THR A 390 10.01 -2.09 12.33
C THR A 390 11.44 -2.43 12.77
N SER A 391 12.40 -2.45 11.85
CA SER A 391 13.80 -2.73 12.17
C SER A 391 14.63 -1.44 12.23
N GLN A 392 15.85 -1.51 12.78
CA GLN A 392 16.77 -0.36 12.80
C GLN A 392 17.84 -0.43 11.71
N GLY A 393 17.95 -1.56 11.00
CA GLY A 393 18.97 -1.77 9.98
C GLY A 393 18.66 -1.09 8.64
N TRP A 394 19.69 -0.92 7.81
CA TRP A 394 19.59 -0.24 6.52
C TRP A 394 20.40 -0.93 5.41
N HIS A 395 20.66 -2.23 5.54
CA HIS A 395 21.39 -2.96 4.51
C HIS A 395 20.50 -3.24 3.30
N ILE A 396 21.06 -3.04 2.11
CA ILE A 396 20.40 -3.39 0.86
C ILE A 396 20.54 -4.88 0.60
N SER A 397 19.40 -5.53 0.37
CA SER A 397 19.34 -6.95 0.03
C SER A 397 19.37 -7.17 -1.49
N GLN A 398 19.75 -8.38 -1.92
CA GLN A 398 19.68 -8.75 -3.35
C GLN A 398 18.26 -8.59 -3.92
N PHE A 399 17.23 -8.81 -3.12
CA PHE A 399 15.84 -8.60 -3.53
C PHE A 399 15.56 -7.13 -3.91
N GLN A 400 16.06 -6.17 -3.12
CA GLN A 400 15.90 -4.75 -3.43
C GLN A 400 16.73 -4.36 -4.66
N TYR A 401 17.92 -4.93 -4.78
CA TYR A 401 18.78 -4.75 -5.94
C TYR A 401 18.10 -5.21 -7.24
N ASP A 402 17.49 -6.40 -7.24
CA ASP A 402 16.74 -6.93 -8.38
C ASP A 402 15.51 -6.06 -8.69
N THR A 403 14.87 -5.50 -7.67
CA THR A 403 13.74 -4.59 -7.82
C THR A 403 14.16 -3.26 -8.48
N ILE A 404 15.33 -2.71 -8.12
CA ILE A 404 15.91 -1.53 -8.76
C ILE A 404 16.17 -1.80 -10.25
N ALA A 405 16.83 -2.92 -10.56
CA ALA A 405 17.09 -3.30 -11.94
C ALA A 405 15.79 -3.47 -12.74
N ARG A 406 14.78 -4.10 -12.15
CA ARG A 406 13.46 -4.27 -12.77
C ARG A 406 12.76 -2.93 -13.00
N SER A 407 12.84 -1.98 -12.06
CA SER A 407 12.24 -0.65 -12.20
C SER A 407 12.75 0.08 -13.45
N TYR A 408 14.05 0.02 -13.71
CA TYR A 408 14.65 0.59 -14.91
C TYR A 408 14.17 -0.10 -16.20
N ILE A 409 14.06 -1.43 -16.18
CA ILE A 409 13.55 -2.21 -17.33
C ILE A 409 12.07 -1.88 -17.59
N LEU A 410 11.25 -1.76 -16.53
CA LEU A 410 9.83 -1.45 -16.66
C LEU A 410 9.62 -0.05 -17.23
N THR A 411 10.33 0.95 -16.72
CA THR A 411 10.26 2.33 -17.24
C THR A 411 10.60 2.36 -18.74
N THR A 412 11.72 1.75 -19.13
CA THR A 412 12.15 1.74 -20.54
C THR A 412 11.19 0.98 -21.45
N LEU A 413 10.58 -0.10 -20.96
CA LEU A 413 9.57 -0.85 -21.70
C LEU A 413 8.28 -0.05 -21.87
N GLU A 414 7.81 0.61 -20.82
CA GLU A 414 6.60 1.44 -20.85
C GLU A 414 6.76 2.60 -21.83
N GLU A 415 7.88 3.31 -21.79
CA GLU A 415 8.18 4.39 -22.74
C GLU A 415 8.29 3.87 -24.18
N SER A 416 8.90 2.70 -24.37
CA SER A 416 8.97 2.08 -25.70
C SER A 416 7.58 1.76 -26.25
N ILE A 417 6.68 1.25 -25.41
CA ILE A 417 5.28 0.99 -25.77
C ILE A 417 4.56 2.30 -26.10
N GLN A 418 4.74 3.35 -25.28
CA GLN A 418 4.15 4.67 -25.54
C GLN A 418 4.62 5.24 -26.88
N VAL A 419 5.91 5.15 -27.18
CA VAL A 419 6.49 5.60 -28.46
C VAL A 419 5.91 4.80 -29.63
N VAL A 420 5.85 3.47 -29.53
CA VAL A 420 5.27 2.62 -30.60
C VAL A 420 3.78 2.94 -30.80
N ASN A 421 3.01 3.08 -29.73
CA ASN A 421 1.60 3.45 -29.81
C ASN A 421 1.42 4.83 -30.45
N SER A 422 2.27 5.80 -30.10
CA SER A 422 2.25 7.13 -30.74
C SER A 422 2.52 7.04 -32.24
N ALA A 423 3.47 6.20 -32.67
CA ALA A 423 3.77 5.97 -34.08
C ALA A 423 2.61 5.28 -34.81
N ILE A 424 1.97 4.27 -34.19
CA ILE A 424 0.77 3.63 -34.73
C ILE A 424 -0.35 4.65 -34.91
N HIS A 425 -0.59 5.51 -33.91
CA HIS A 425 -1.61 6.57 -34.01
C HIS A 425 -1.33 7.54 -35.17
N LEU A 426 -0.06 7.91 -35.40
CA LEU A 426 0.32 8.75 -36.54
C LEU A 426 0.11 8.02 -37.87
N LEU A 427 0.51 6.75 -37.98
CA LEU A 427 0.37 5.94 -39.20
C LEU A 427 -1.08 5.66 -39.56
N VAL A 428 -1.97 5.51 -38.57
CA VAL A 428 -3.42 5.36 -38.79
C VAL A 428 -4.02 6.61 -39.45
N MET A 429 -3.47 7.80 -39.18
CA MET A 429 -3.93 9.05 -39.80
C MET A 429 -3.36 9.27 -41.21
N GLU A 430 -2.36 8.48 -41.61
CA GLU A 430 -1.70 8.64 -42.90
C GLU A 430 -2.42 7.82 -43.97
N ARG A 431 -2.94 8.48 -45.01
CA ARG A 431 -3.58 7.79 -46.14
C ARG A 431 -2.51 7.07 -46.96
N THR A 432 -2.56 5.75 -47.00
CA THR A 432 -1.74 4.95 -47.91
C THR A 432 -2.24 5.14 -49.35
N CYS A 433 -1.59 6.01 -50.12
CA CYS A 433 -1.80 6.06 -51.57
C CYS A 433 -1.14 4.83 -52.22
N ILE A 434 -1.94 3.90 -52.72
CA ILE A 434 -1.50 2.69 -53.45
C ILE A 434 -0.88 3.01 -54.82
N LEU A 435 -0.88 4.27 -55.26
CA LEU A 435 -0.33 4.69 -56.55
C LEU A 435 0.57 5.91 -56.35
N SER A 436 1.87 5.67 -56.12
CA SER A 436 2.97 6.36 -56.83
C SER A 436 4.31 6.17 -56.10
N CYS A 437 5.01 5.07 -56.40
CA CYS A 437 6.46 5.09 -56.43
C CYS A 437 6.87 5.97 -57.64
N GLY A 438 6.80 7.29 -57.48
CA GLY A 438 7.08 8.28 -58.52
C GLY A 438 6.06 9.41 -58.56
N LEU A 439 6.47 10.58 -58.05
CA LEU A 439 5.79 11.90 -58.08
C LEU A 439 4.77 12.18 -56.97
N CYS A 440 5.26 12.71 -55.85
CA CYS A 440 4.63 13.86 -55.21
C CYS A 440 5.68 14.97 -55.05
N ARG A 441 5.84 15.76 -56.11
CA ARG A 441 6.40 17.12 -56.10
C ARG A 441 5.35 18.02 -56.74
N SER A 442 4.64 18.77 -55.91
CA SER A 442 4.26 20.18 -56.10
C SER A 442 3.43 20.61 -54.90
#